data_AF-A0A524F8X4-F1
#
_entry.id   AF-A0A524F8X4-F1
#
_cell.length_a   1.000
_cell.length_b   1.000
_cell.length_c   1.000
_cell.angle_alpha   90.00
_cell.angle_beta   90.00
_cell.angle_gamma   90.00
#
_symmetry.space_group_name_H-M   'P 1'
#
loop_
_entity.id
_entity.type
_entity.pdbx_description
1 polymer ?
#
loop_
_entity_poly.entity_id
_entity_poly.type
_entity_poly.pdbx_seq_one_letter_code
_entity_poly.pdbx_strand_id
1 'polypeptide(L)'
;MVLNWNPLSILFLISGIITFISAFITFITPKTKKLRSLLYIKFALIFLAITLFFDAFTVLFMNMTIYRISVLLIIPTTICFSIGINYTLKETYLSIHLIAILCSGVLLCFLALQLESGEQIVLYGSLSNLELFWFLQEALTIFLAFIIFYWGLKTWKNAPFLIKKDATIFFIGIILSTIFPSLTIFIENENYLLGNILCYSFLNIGLIIFIYAIIKEPKLLYILPFTVYRILVKDKYGYLLFDHDWSDSDISEVMFTGFINAVQFMSEEVMNIGGLVDINLKQGMLILHESKTITVGLVTSKSSKLLRDTLVNFSEDFEQQFERQLKQKINDKSEYDPAYLLIDKHFSNFPFRLIKSKKHPLLLSRKPPKIPFELENKLKEIISDEKEYNSIIADIAKSPAGISEDFINLYEDLKKEKDHLPDNEVNEFNNK
;
A
#
# COMPACT_ATOMS: atom_id res chain seq x y z
N MET A 1 40.03 29.57 -5.85
CA MET A 1 38.79 29.52 -6.65
C MET A 1 37.71 30.29 -5.91
N VAL A 2 37.05 31.24 -6.56
CA VAL A 2 35.90 31.95 -5.99
C VAL A 2 34.67 31.05 -6.19
N LEU A 3 33.92 30.76 -5.13
CA LEU A 3 32.70 29.94 -5.20
C LEU A 3 31.57 30.73 -5.86
N ASN A 4 30.82 30.10 -6.76
CA ASN A 4 29.70 30.73 -7.44
C ASN A 4 28.38 30.55 -6.65
N TRP A 5 28.13 31.48 -5.73
CA TRP A 5 26.91 31.53 -4.91
C TRP A 5 25.71 32.11 -5.68
N ASN A 6 25.31 31.44 -6.76
CA ASN A 6 24.11 31.78 -7.51
C ASN A 6 22.85 31.31 -6.73
N PRO A 7 21.73 32.05 -6.76
CA PRO A 7 20.44 31.58 -6.22
C PRO A 7 20.07 30.13 -6.60
N LEU A 8 20.47 29.66 -7.79
CA LEU A 8 20.23 28.29 -8.24
C LEU A 8 20.96 27.24 -7.38
N SER A 9 22.22 27.48 -7.00
CA SER A 9 22.95 26.52 -6.15
C SER A 9 22.35 26.43 -4.75
N ILE A 10 21.88 27.57 -4.21
CA ILE A 10 21.15 27.61 -2.93
C ILE A 10 19.84 26.82 -3.04
N LEU A 11 19.08 27.00 -4.11
CA LEU A 11 17.83 26.28 -4.36
C LEU A 11 18.04 24.75 -4.43
N PHE A 12 19.08 24.30 -5.14
CA PHE A 12 19.43 22.88 -5.23
C PHE A 12 19.86 22.30 -3.89
N LEU A 13 20.66 23.03 -3.09
CA LEU A 13 21.02 22.61 -1.73
C LEU A 13 19.80 22.45 -0.83
N ILE A 14 18.90 23.44 -0.82
CA ILE A 14 17.67 23.39 -0.01
C ILE A 14 16.80 22.20 -0.45
N SER A 15 16.62 22.00 -1.75
CA SER A 15 15.83 20.90 -2.30
C SER A 15 16.45 19.53 -1.99
N GLY A 16 17.78 19.42 -2.08
CA GLY A 16 18.53 18.23 -1.69
C GLY A 16 18.34 17.90 -0.21
N ILE A 17 18.43 18.90 0.68
CA ILE A 17 18.20 18.74 2.13
C ILE A 17 16.77 18.27 2.41
N ILE A 18 15.76 18.91 1.82
CA ILE A 18 14.35 18.55 2.02
C ILE A 18 14.09 17.12 1.53
N THR A 19 14.59 16.77 0.34
CA THR A 19 14.44 15.43 -0.23
C THR A 19 15.13 14.38 0.63
N PHE A 20 16.34 14.68 1.12
CA PHE A 20 17.10 13.79 2.00
C PHE A 20 16.41 13.57 3.35
N ILE A 21 15.92 14.63 4.00
CA ILE A 21 15.13 14.54 5.23
C ILE A 21 13.89 13.68 5.00
N SER A 22 13.18 13.92 3.89
CA SER A 22 11.97 13.18 3.57
C SER A 22 12.27 11.69 3.34
N ALA A 23 13.37 11.37 2.64
CA ALA A 23 13.86 10.00 2.50
C ALA A 23 14.17 9.38 3.88
N PHE A 24 14.86 10.11 4.75
CA PHE A 24 15.23 9.64 6.09
C PHE A 24 14.01 9.36 6.99
N ILE A 25 12.99 10.23 6.98
CA ILE A 25 11.74 10.03 7.73
C ILE A 25 11.06 8.72 7.29
N THR A 26 11.07 8.41 6.00
CA THR A 26 10.49 7.13 5.53
C THR A 26 11.27 5.92 6.07
N PHE A 27 12.59 6.01 6.29
CA PHE A 27 13.39 4.92 6.86
C PHE A 27 13.06 4.64 8.32
N ILE A 28 12.84 5.68 9.13
CA ILE A 28 12.59 5.55 10.56
C ILE A 28 11.21 4.96 10.83
N THR A 29 10.21 5.30 10.01
CA THR A 29 8.81 4.99 10.30
C THR A 29 8.56 3.47 10.38
N PRO A 30 8.20 2.92 11.56
CA PRO A 30 8.20 1.47 11.82
C PRO A 30 7.16 0.70 11.01
N LYS A 31 5.99 1.30 10.75
CA LYS A 31 4.93 0.73 9.90
C LYS A 31 5.38 0.41 8.48
N THR A 32 6.53 0.94 8.06
CA THR A 32 7.01 0.88 6.68
C THR A 32 8.25 0.01 6.49
N LYS A 33 8.79 -0.59 7.56
CA LYS A 33 10.05 -1.35 7.51
C LYS A 33 9.95 -2.69 6.79
N LYS A 34 8.78 -3.36 6.82
CA LYS A 34 8.60 -4.70 6.24
C LYS A 34 8.32 -4.70 4.73
N LEU A 35 8.17 -3.51 4.13
CA LEU A 35 7.63 -3.33 2.79
C LEU A 35 8.76 -3.24 1.75
N ARG A 36 9.00 -4.33 1.00
CA ARG A 36 10.10 -4.42 0.01
C ARG A 36 10.01 -3.37 -1.10
N SER A 37 8.82 -3.07 -1.63
CA SER A 37 8.65 -2.03 -2.66
C SER A 37 9.12 -0.66 -2.18
N LEU A 38 8.80 -0.33 -0.93
CA LEU A 38 9.15 0.95 -0.35
C LEU A 38 10.67 1.09 -0.13
N LEU A 39 11.39 0.00 0.11
CA LEU A 39 12.85 0.04 0.19
C LEU A 39 13.48 0.54 -1.12
N TYR A 40 12.94 0.17 -2.28
CA TYR A 40 13.40 0.72 -3.56
C TYR A 40 13.02 2.19 -3.74
N ILE A 41 11.80 2.59 -3.36
CA ILE A 41 11.38 4.00 -3.40
C ILE A 41 12.26 4.86 -2.47
N LYS A 42 12.60 4.35 -1.29
CA LYS A 42 13.54 4.97 -0.33
C LYS A 42 14.92 5.21 -0.95
N PHE A 43 15.50 4.20 -1.59
CA PHE A 43 16.77 4.36 -2.29
C PHE A 43 16.67 5.35 -3.45
N ALA A 44 15.54 5.35 -4.18
CA ALA A 44 15.32 6.30 -5.25
C ALA A 44 15.30 7.76 -4.73
N LEU A 45 14.65 8.02 -3.59
CA LEU A 45 14.65 9.34 -2.94
C LEU A 45 16.05 9.75 -2.46
N ILE A 46 16.86 8.80 -1.96
CA ILE A 46 18.26 9.08 -1.59
C ILE A 46 19.07 9.45 -2.83
N PHE A 47 19.00 8.67 -3.92
CA PHE A 47 19.72 8.99 -5.15
C PHE A 47 19.25 10.31 -5.76
N LEU A 48 17.96 10.64 -5.68
CA LEU A 48 17.44 11.94 -6.07
C LEU A 48 18.04 13.07 -5.23
N ALA A 49 18.11 12.92 -3.91
CA ALA A 49 18.74 13.91 -3.04
C ALA A 49 20.23 14.09 -3.36
N ILE A 50 20.97 13.00 -3.59
CA ILE A 50 22.38 13.04 -3.98
C ILE A 50 22.53 13.76 -5.32
N THR A 51 21.68 13.47 -6.31
CA THR A 51 21.66 14.16 -7.61
C THR A 51 21.52 15.67 -7.41
N LEU A 52 20.56 16.13 -6.60
CA LEU A 52 20.36 17.55 -6.29
C LEU A 52 21.59 18.20 -5.62
N PHE A 53 22.29 17.48 -4.74
CA PHE A 53 23.54 17.99 -4.16
C PHE A 53 24.66 18.12 -5.21
N PHE A 54 24.77 17.17 -6.15
CA PHE A 54 25.75 17.25 -7.22
C PHE A 54 25.40 18.35 -8.24
N ASP A 55 24.11 18.61 -8.50
CA ASP A 55 23.68 19.77 -9.29
C ASP A 55 24.06 21.09 -8.59
N ALA A 56 23.87 21.18 -7.26
CA ALA A 56 24.33 22.34 -6.49
C ALA A 56 25.84 22.56 -6.61
N PHE A 57 26.62 21.49 -6.46
CA PHE A 57 28.08 21.54 -6.59
C PHE A 57 28.54 21.87 -8.01
N THR A 58 27.81 21.39 -9.02
CA THR A 58 28.08 21.74 -10.42
C THR A 58 28.02 23.25 -10.62
N VAL A 59 26.96 23.89 -10.14
CA VAL A 59 26.78 25.35 -10.27
C VAL A 59 27.80 26.12 -9.43
N LEU A 60 28.09 25.62 -8.22
CA LEU A 60 28.97 26.27 -7.25
C LEU A 60 30.44 26.23 -7.66
N PHE A 61 30.89 25.13 -8.28
CA PHE A 61 32.26 24.94 -8.75
C PHE A 61 32.44 25.16 -10.25
N MET A 62 31.36 25.31 -11.02
CA MET A 62 31.37 25.40 -12.49
C MET A 62 32.16 24.24 -13.12
N ASN A 63 31.92 23.02 -12.62
CA ASN A 63 32.70 21.84 -12.97
C ASN A 63 31.88 20.84 -13.80
N MET A 64 32.32 20.61 -15.04
CA MET A 64 31.66 19.72 -15.99
C MET A 64 31.69 18.24 -15.58
N THR A 65 32.75 17.79 -14.90
CA THR A 65 32.85 16.41 -14.41
C THR A 65 31.81 16.13 -13.33
N ILE A 66 31.59 17.09 -12.41
CA ILE A 66 30.55 16.99 -11.37
C ILE A 66 29.16 16.94 -12.03
N TYR A 67 28.92 17.76 -13.06
CA TYR A 67 27.66 17.72 -13.83
C TYR A 67 27.39 16.33 -14.41
N ARG A 68 28.39 15.73 -15.08
CA ARG A 68 28.25 14.39 -15.66
C ARG A 68 27.90 13.35 -14.60
N ILE A 69 28.57 13.41 -13.44
CA ILE A 69 28.26 12.50 -12.32
C ILE A 69 26.81 12.71 -11.84
N SER A 70 26.37 13.96 -11.72
CA SER A 70 24.98 14.28 -11.35
C SER A 70 23.98 13.63 -12.29
N VAL A 71 24.16 13.84 -13.60
CA VAL A 71 23.26 13.26 -14.63
C VAL A 71 23.28 11.73 -14.59
N LEU A 72 24.44 11.11 -14.38
CA LEU A 72 24.54 9.66 -14.26
C LEU A 72 23.80 9.10 -13.03
N LEU A 73 23.68 9.88 -11.94
CA LEU A 73 22.91 9.48 -10.75
C LEU A 73 21.38 9.47 -10.98
N ILE A 74 20.89 10.04 -12.08
CA ILE A 74 19.48 9.91 -12.46
C ILE A 74 19.14 8.48 -12.87
N ILE A 75 20.10 7.70 -13.38
CA ILE A 75 19.91 6.31 -13.80
C ILE A 75 19.53 5.42 -12.59
N PRO A 76 20.32 5.32 -11.50
CA PRO A 76 19.91 4.54 -10.34
C PRO A 76 18.62 5.08 -9.71
N THR A 77 18.40 6.40 -9.72
CA THR A 77 17.13 7.00 -9.26
C THR A 77 15.92 6.44 -10.02
N THR A 78 15.97 6.48 -11.36
CA THR A 78 14.88 6.04 -12.24
C THR A 78 14.66 4.52 -12.17
N ILE A 79 15.75 3.73 -12.09
CA ILE A 79 15.70 2.28 -11.90
C ILE A 79 15.02 1.94 -10.57
N CYS A 80 15.44 2.54 -9.46
CA CYS A 80 14.89 2.27 -8.14
C CYS A 80 13.40 2.64 -8.04
N PHE A 81 13.00 3.81 -8.57
CA PHE A 81 11.58 4.16 -8.64
C PHE A 81 10.78 3.17 -9.49
N SER A 82 11.28 2.82 -10.68
CA SER A 82 10.61 1.87 -11.58
C SER A 82 10.43 0.50 -10.93
N ILE A 83 11.47 -0.04 -10.27
CA ILE A 83 11.37 -1.31 -9.54
C ILE A 83 10.38 -1.21 -8.39
N GLY A 84 10.46 -0.15 -7.58
CA GLY A 84 9.56 0.07 -6.44
C GLY A 84 8.10 0.14 -6.86
N ILE A 85 7.81 0.92 -7.91
CA ILE A 85 6.46 1.07 -8.47
C ILE A 85 5.95 -0.23 -9.09
N ASN A 86 6.78 -0.94 -9.86
CA ASN A 86 6.39 -2.22 -10.45
C ASN A 86 6.10 -3.27 -9.38
N TYR A 87 6.90 -3.32 -8.31
CA TYR A 87 6.64 -4.21 -7.19
C TYR A 87 5.31 -3.88 -6.50
N THR A 88 5.00 -2.59 -6.30
CA THR A 88 3.70 -2.16 -5.78
C THR A 88 2.54 -2.49 -6.71
N LEU A 89 2.70 -2.36 -8.03
CA LEU A 89 1.59 -2.54 -8.98
C LEU A 89 1.37 -3.98 -9.46
N LYS A 90 2.43 -4.80 -9.51
CA LYS A 90 2.45 -6.12 -10.16
C LYS A 90 3.08 -7.21 -9.31
N GLU A 91 3.68 -6.90 -8.16
CA GLU A 91 4.50 -7.82 -7.34
C GLU A 91 5.72 -8.41 -8.06
N THR A 92 6.05 -7.88 -9.23
CA THR A 92 7.20 -8.29 -10.05
C THR A 92 8.06 -7.08 -10.34
N TYR A 93 9.38 -7.23 -10.34
CA TYR A 93 10.30 -6.15 -10.69
C TYR A 93 10.35 -5.88 -12.20
N LEU A 94 10.10 -6.91 -13.02
CA LEU A 94 10.32 -6.85 -14.47
C LEU A 94 9.16 -6.11 -15.17
N SER A 95 9.52 -5.11 -15.98
CA SER A 95 8.58 -4.39 -16.83
C SER A 95 9.27 -3.89 -18.10
N ILE A 96 8.48 -3.66 -19.14
CA ILE A 96 8.97 -3.10 -20.41
C ILE A 96 9.59 -1.71 -20.21
N HIS A 97 9.09 -0.93 -19.25
CA HIS A 97 9.62 0.39 -18.91
C HIS A 97 11.01 0.31 -18.25
N LEU A 98 11.29 -0.74 -17.46
CA LEU A 98 12.61 -0.95 -16.87
C LEU A 98 13.66 -1.24 -17.96
N ILE A 99 13.30 -2.04 -18.97
CA ILE A 99 14.17 -2.31 -20.13
C ILE A 99 14.47 -1.00 -20.86
N ALA A 100 13.43 -0.19 -21.12
CA ALA A 100 13.61 1.12 -21.75
C ALA A 100 14.54 2.05 -20.95
N ILE A 101 14.38 2.12 -19.62
CA ILE A 101 15.25 2.90 -18.73
C ILE A 101 16.70 2.41 -18.80
N LEU A 102 16.93 1.10 -18.82
CA LEU A 102 18.29 0.55 -18.91
C LEU A 102 18.93 0.86 -20.27
N CYS A 103 18.20 0.71 -21.37
CA CYS A 103 18.68 1.08 -22.70
C CYS A 103 19.03 2.57 -22.79
N SER A 104 18.13 3.45 -22.31
CA SER A 104 18.37 4.89 -22.26
C SER A 104 19.53 5.26 -21.33
N GLY A 105 19.69 4.55 -20.21
CA GLY A 105 20.79 4.74 -19.27
C GLY A 105 22.14 4.39 -19.87
N VAL A 106 22.25 3.28 -20.62
CA VAL A 106 23.49 2.93 -21.34
C VAL A 106 23.84 3.99 -22.38
N LEU A 107 22.85 4.48 -23.13
CA LEU A 107 23.07 5.56 -24.09
C LEU A 107 23.51 6.86 -23.39
N LEU A 108 22.92 7.21 -22.24
CA LEU A 108 23.28 8.37 -21.45
C LEU A 108 24.72 8.26 -20.91
N CYS A 109 25.14 7.08 -20.44
CA CYS A 109 26.52 6.80 -20.06
C CYS A 109 27.50 6.98 -21.22
N PHE A 110 27.15 6.48 -22.40
CA PHE A 110 27.98 6.63 -23.59
C PHE A 110 28.18 8.11 -23.96
N LEU A 111 27.10 8.89 -24.01
CA LEU A 111 27.17 10.32 -24.30
C LEU A 111 27.93 11.10 -23.22
N ALA A 112 27.79 10.74 -21.94
CA ALA A 112 28.53 11.33 -20.83
C ALA A 112 30.06 11.24 -21.01
N LEU A 113 30.55 10.13 -21.56
CA LEU A 113 31.97 9.89 -21.81
C LEU A 113 32.48 10.64 -23.06
N GLN A 114 31.62 10.86 -24.06
CA GLN A 114 31.99 11.56 -25.29
C GLN A 114 32.04 13.09 -25.17
N LEU A 115 31.52 13.65 -24.08
CA LEU A 115 31.50 15.09 -23.83
C LEU A 115 32.88 15.75 -23.69
N GLU A 116 33.95 14.96 -23.61
CA GLU A 116 35.33 15.43 -23.44
C GLU A 116 36.10 15.58 -24.75
N SER A 117 35.62 14.96 -25.85
CA SER A 117 36.28 15.02 -27.16
C SER A 117 36.03 16.36 -27.86
N GLY A 118 36.08 17.46 -27.11
CA GLY A 118 35.67 18.80 -27.49
C GLY A 118 36.24 19.20 -28.84
N GLU A 119 35.43 19.04 -29.88
CA GLU A 119 35.56 19.77 -31.13
C GLU A 119 34.29 19.56 -31.95
N GLN A 120 33.87 20.67 -32.54
CA GLN A 120 32.64 20.88 -33.28
C GLN A 120 32.49 19.90 -34.43
N ILE A 121 31.35 19.20 -34.49
CA ILE A 121 30.79 18.84 -35.79
C ILE A 121 29.42 19.53 -35.86
N VAL A 122 29.47 20.84 -36.11
CA VAL A 122 28.32 21.67 -36.54
C VAL A 122 28.16 21.61 -38.07
N LEU A 123 28.88 20.71 -38.74
CA LEU A 123 28.65 20.47 -40.16
C LEU A 123 27.36 19.66 -40.32
N TYR A 124 26.32 20.33 -40.86
CA TYR A 124 25.02 19.80 -41.32
C TYR A 124 23.84 19.77 -40.32
N GLY A 125 23.70 20.76 -39.44
CA GLY A 125 22.46 20.92 -38.67
C GLY A 125 22.13 19.75 -37.73
N SER A 126 23.13 18.93 -37.39
CA SER A 126 23.03 17.88 -36.38
C SER A 126 23.12 18.47 -34.98
N LEU A 127 22.24 18.03 -34.08
CA LEU A 127 22.32 18.32 -32.64
C LEU A 127 23.72 18.00 -32.11
N SER A 128 24.29 18.91 -31.33
CA SER A 128 25.57 18.65 -30.66
C SER A 128 25.42 17.50 -29.65
N ASN A 129 26.49 16.76 -29.37
CA ASN A 129 26.47 15.69 -28.37
C ASN A 129 26.02 16.20 -26.98
N LEU A 130 26.29 17.47 -26.66
CA LEU A 130 25.84 18.10 -25.43
C LEU A 130 24.32 18.32 -25.41
N GLU A 131 23.73 18.81 -26.50
CA GLU A 131 22.28 18.99 -26.62
C GLU A 131 21.56 17.63 -26.59
N LEU A 132 22.10 16.62 -27.27
CA LEU A 132 21.55 15.27 -27.24
C LEU A 132 21.63 14.66 -25.83
N PHE A 133 22.73 14.88 -25.11
CA PHE A 133 22.90 14.45 -23.73
C PHE A 133 21.86 15.09 -22.80
N TRP A 134 21.69 16.41 -22.89
CA TRP A 134 20.70 17.16 -22.12
C TRP A 134 19.27 16.73 -22.46
N PHE A 135 18.96 16.59 -23.75
CA PHE A 135 17.67 16.11 -24.21
C PHE A 135 17.35 14.71 -23.68
N LEU A 136 18.32 13.79 -23.70
CA LEU A 136 18.14 12.43 -23.20
C LEU A 136 17.94 12.40 -21.68
N GLN A 137 18.65 13.25 -20.94
CA GLN A 137 18.43 13.45 -19.50
C GLN A 137 16.99 13.91 -19.24
N GLU A 138 16.53 14.98 -19.90
CA GLU A 138 15.17 15.51 -19.74
C GLU A 138 14.10 14.49 -20.13
N ALA A 139 14.30 13.79 -21.24
CA ALA A 139 13.40 12.72 -21.69
C ALA A 139 13.29 11.61 -20.63
N LEU A 140 14.39 11.23 -20.00
CA LEU A 140 14.40 10.22 -18.94
C LEU A 140 13.69 10.70 -17.66
N THR A 141 13.87 11.98 -17.29
CA THR A 141 13.15 12.61 -16.18
C THR A 141 11.64 12.66 -16.42
N ILE A 142 11.21 13.09 -17.62
CA ILE A 142 9.81 13.12 -18.03
C ILE A 142 9.21 11.71 -18.05
N PHE A 143 9.97 10.73 -18.56
CA PHE A 143 9.53 9.33 -18.56
C PHE A 143 9.31 8.80 -17.14
N LEU A 144 10.21 9.12 -16.21
CA LEU A 144 10.04 8.80 -14.79
C LEU A 144 8.81 9.49 -14.20
N ALA A 145 8.62 10.79 -14.47
CA ALA A 145 7.45 11.53 -14.02
C ALA A 145 6.15 10.89 -14.51
N PHE A 146 6.10 10.40 -15.76
CA PHE A 146 4.96 9.67 -16.29
C PHE A 146 4.69 8.35 -15.55
N ILE A 147 5.74 7.58 -15.22
CA ILE A 147 5.60 6.34 -14.43
C ILE A 147 5.04 6.63 -13.04
N ILE A 148 5.57 7.64 -12.34
CA ILE A 148 5.11 8.06 -11.01
C ILE A 148 3.66 8.57 -11.09
N PHE A 149 3.33 9.37 -12.10
CA PHE A 149 1.97 9.87 -12.32
C PHE A 149 0.97 8.73 -12.58
N TYR A 150 1.32 7.79 -13.46
CA TYR A 150 0.51 6.61 -13.73
C TYR A 150 0.27 5.78 -12.47
N TRP A 151 1.31 5.59 -11.66
CA TRP A 151 1.18 4.94 -10.36
C TRP A 151 0.20 5.68 -9.44
N GLY A 152 0.37 7.01 -9.30
CA GLY A 152 -0.55 7.84 -8.52
C GLY A 152 -2.00 7.73 -8.96
N LEU A 153 -2.24 7.84 -10.27
CA LEU A 153 -3.57 7.74 -10.86
C LEU A 153 -4.20 6.37 -10.60
N LYS A 154 -3.43 5.29 -10.74
CA LYS A 154 -3.90 3.92 -10.54
C LYS A 154 -4.21 3.65 -9.07
N THR A 155 -3.34 4.07 -8.16
CA THR A 155 -3.56 4.00 -6.70
C THR A 155 -4.81 4.77 -6.33
N TRP A 156 -4.95 6.01 -6.82
CA TRP A 156 -6.14 6.82 -6.54
C TRP A 156 -7.42 6.18 -7.07
N LYS A 157 -7.44 5.70 -8.33
CA LYS A 157 -8.64 5.08 -8.93
C LYS A 157 -9.08 3.82 -8.18
N ASN A 158 -8.13 2.99 -7.76
CA ASN A 158 -8.42 1.69 -7.12
C ASN A 158 -8.56 1.76 -5.60
N ALA A 159 -8.23 2.90 -4.98
CA ALA A 159 -8.35 3.06 -3.54
C ALA A 159 -9.80 2.82 -3.07
N PRO A 160 -10.01 1.92 -2.07
CA PRO A 160 -11.32 1.73 -1.47
C PRO A 160 -11.76 3.01 -0.75
N PHE A 161 -13.07 3.15 -0.56
CA PHE A 161 -13.68 4.38 -0.04
C PHE A 161 -13.08 4.84 1.29
N LEU A 162 -12.78 3.91 2.21
CA LEU A 162 -12.24 4.23 3.53
C LEU A 162 -10.92 5.01 3.47
N ILE A 163 -10.02 4.67 2.54
CA ILE A 163 -8.73 5.35 2.37
C ILE A 163 -8.72 6.32 1.18
N LYS A 164 -9.88 6.62 0.58
CA LYS A 164 -9.97 7.46 -0.61
C LYS A 164 -9.51 8.89 -0.35
N LYS A 165 -9.73 9.40 0.87
CA LYS A 165 -9.22 10.72 1.30
C LYS A 165 -7.69 10.75 1.26
N ASP A 166 -7.04 9.77 1.89
CA ASP A 166 -5.57 9.69 1.92
C ASP A 166 -5.00 9.40 0.52
N ALA A 167 -5.67 8.58 -0.28
CA ALA A 167 -5.31 8.37 -1.69
C ALA A 167 -5.43 9.64 -2.54
N THR A 168 -6.36 10.55 -2.20
CA THR A 168 -6.50 11.83 -2.88
C THR A 168 -5.37 12.78 -2.49
N ILE A 169 -5.00 12.84 -1.20
CA ILE A 169 -3.84 13.61 -0.72
C ILE A 169 -2.56 13.11 -1.41
N PHE A 170 -2.37 11.79 -1.46
CA PHE A 170 -1.29 11.14 -2.17
C PHE A 170 -1.23 11.53 -3.65
N PHE A 171 -2.37 11.49 -4.34
CA PHE A 171 -2.44 11.84 -5.76
C PHE A 171 -2.16 13.33 -6.02
N ILE A 172 -2.63 14.23 -5.14
CA ILE A 172 -2.29 15.66 -5.20
C ILE A 172 -0.78 15.85 -5.07
N GLY A 173 -0.14 15.16 -4.12
CA GLY A 173 1.31 15.18 -3.97
C GLY A 173 2.03 14.74 -5.25
N ILE A 174 1.55 13.67 -5.90
CA ILE A 174 2.10 13.18 -7.17
C ILE A 174 1.91 14.18 -8.31
N ILE A 175 0.74 14.81 -8.45
CA ILE A 175 0.51 15.84 -9.48
C ILE A 175 1.50 17.00 -9.29
N LEU A 176 1.65 17.47 -8.05
CA LEU A 176 2.58 18.55 -7.71
C LEU A 176 4.04 18.16 -7.94
N SER A 177 4.43 16.91 -7.74
CA SER A 177 5.81 16.46 -7.96
C SER A 177 6.13 16.02 -9.39
N THR A 178 5.14 15.86 -10.27
CA THR A 178 5.34 15.38 -11.64
C THR A 178 4.87 16.39 -12.68
N ILE A 179 3.57 16.63 -12.79
CA ILE A 179 2.98 17.47 -13.84
C ILE A 179 3.46 18.92 -13.74
N PHE A 180 3.42 19.52 -12.56
CA PHE A 180 3.80 20.93 -12.40
C PHE A 180 5.28 21.18 -12.72
N PRO A 181 6.25 20.40 -12.21
CA PRO A 181 7.65 20.48 -12.62
C PRO A 181 7.85 20.31 -14.13
N SER A 182 7.16 19.37 -14.77
CA SER A 182 7.25 19.21 -16.23
C SER A 182 6.68 20.40 -17.00
N LEU A 183 5.65 21.08 -16.49
CA LEU A 183 5.11 22.29 -17.11
C LEU A 183 6.01 23.51 -16.92
N THR A 184 6.78 23.58 -15.83
CA THR A 184 7.70 24.71 -15.59
C THR A 184 8.87 24.76 -16.58
N ILE A 185 9.17 23.67 -17.29
CA ILE A 185 10.16 23.65 -18.39
C ILE A 185 9.81 24.68 -19.49
N PHE A 186 8.52 24.91 -19.75
CA PHE A 186 8.11 25.93 -20.73
C PHE A 186 8.42 27.35 -20.25
N ILE A 187 8.32 27.60 -18.95
CA ILE A 187 8.64 28.90 -18.32
C ILE A 187 10.16 29.09 -18.27
N GLU A 188 10.91 28.02 -18.05
CA GLU A 188 12.37 28.03 -18.00
C GLU A 188 12.99 28.58 -19.29
N ASN A 189 12.38 28.29 -20.45
CA ASN A 189 12.80 28.84 -21.74
C ASN A 189 12.69 30.37 -21.82
N GLU A 190 11.73 30.97 -21.11
CA GLU A 190 11.54 32.44 -21.09
C GLU A 190 12.28 33.11 -19.93
N ASN A 191 12.24 32.50 -18.74
CA ASN A 191 12.89 32.98 -17.53
C ASN A 191 13.46 31.80 -16.73
N TYR A 192 14.72 31.49 -17.02
CA TYR A 192 15.45 30.35 -16.46
C TYR A 192 15.39 30.29 -14.92
N LEU A 193 15.64 31.41 -14.24
CA LEU A 193 15.66 31.44 -12.77
C LEU A 193 14.26 31.19 -12.18
N LEU A 194 13.23 31.85 -12.72
CA LEU A 194 11.87 31.69 -12.23
C LEU A 194 11.33 30.27 -12.48
N GLY A 195 11.57 29.72 -13.68
CA GLY A 195 11.18 28.36 -14.05
C GLY A 195 11.75 27.33 -13.09
N ASN A 196 13.05 27.44 -12.79
CA ASN A 196 13.72 26.57 -11.83
C ASN A 196 13.15 26.73 -10.41
N ILE A 197 12.97 27.96 -9.89
CA ILE A 197 12.38 28.18 -8.56
C ILE A 197 11.02 27.50 -8.44
N LEU A 198 10.15 27.64 -9.45
CA LEU A 198 8.84 27.00 -9.44
C LEU A 198 8.95 25.47 -9.52
N CYS A 199 9.79 24.96 -10.42
CA CYS A 199 10.03 23.52 -10.63
C CYS A 199 10.36 22.81 -9.31
N TYR A 200 11.42 23.26 -8.63
CA TYR A 200 11.88 22.61 -7.40
C TYR A 200 10.96 22.87 -6.22
N SER A 201 10.27 24.02 -6.18
CA SER A 201 9.28 24.31 -5.14
C SER A 201 8.09 23.35 -5.24
N PHE A 202 7.53 23.14 -6.43
CA PHE A 202 6.46 22.16 -6.66
C PHE A 202 6.93 20.72 -6.40
N LEU A 203 8.13 20.36 -6.83
CA LEU A 203 8.75 19.07 -6.55
C LEU A 203 8.80 18.79 -5.04
N ASN A 204 9.38 19.71 -4.25
CA ASN A 204 9.55 19.55 -2.81
C ASN A 204 8.20 19.49 -2.07
N ILE A 205 7.28 20.40 -2.38
CA ILE A 205 5.94 20.42 -1.76
C ILE A 205 5.20 19.13 -2.09
N GLY A 206 5.21 18.71 -3.36
CA GLY A 206 4.58 17.47 -3.81
C GLY A 206 5.18 16.24 -3.12
N LEU A 207 6.50 16.19 -2.99
CA LEU A 207 7.24 15.10 -2.35
C LEU A 207 6.93 15.00 -0.85
N ILE A 208 6.85 16.13 -0.14
CA ILE A 208 6.45 16.17 1.28
C ILE A 208 5.02 15.64 1.46
N ILE A 209 4.06 16.11 0.64
CA ILE A 209 2.66 15.66 0.70
C ILE A 209 2.55 14.17 0.39
N PHE A 210 3.27 13.71 -0.64
CA PHE A 210 3.34 12.31 -1.06
C PHE A 210 3.87 11.41 0.06
N ILE A 211 4.98 11.79 0.70
CA ILE A 211 5.59 11.02 1.80
C ILE A 211 4.73 11.07 3.05
N TYR A 212 4.14 12.22 3.37
CA TYR A 212 3.19 12.35 4.47
C TYR A 212 2.00 11.38 4.30
N ALA A 213 1.42 11.31 3.10
CA ALA A 213 0.33 10.38 2.82
C ALA A 213 0.75 8.91 3.00
N ILE A 214 1.95 8.53 2.53
CA ILE A 214 2.50 7.17 2.73
C ILE A 214 2.70 6.84 4.20
N ILE A 215 3.25 7.77 4.99
CA ILE A 215 3.50 7.57 6.42
C ILE A 215 2.19 7.39 7.17
N LYS A 216 1.20 8.24 6.84
CA LYS A 216 -0.12 8.22 7.45
C LYS A 216 -0.86 6.91 7.15
N GLU A 217 -0.89 6.53 5.87
CA GLU A 217 -1.60 5.33 5.42
C GLU A 217 -0.71 4.47 4.49
N PRO A 218 0.17 3.61 5.03
CA PRO A 218 1.05 2.76 4.24
C PRO A 218 0.33 1.80 3.31
N LYS A 219 -0.96 1.51 3.58
CA LYS A 219 -1.83 0.70 2.71
C LYS A 219 -1.95 1.29 1.30
N LEU A 220 -1.69 2.59 1.11
CA LEU A 220 -1.64 3.23 -0.21
C LEU A 220 -0.59 2.62 -1.14
N LEU A 221 0.51 2.09 -0.59
CA LEU A 221 1.55 1.39 -1.36
C LEU A 221 1.14 -0.03 -1.75
N TYR A 222 0.05 -0.53 -1.19
CA TYR A 222 -0.47 -1.89 -1.31
C TYR A 222 -1.95 -1.91 -1.68
N ILE A 223 -2.44 -0.86 -2.35
CA ILE A 223 -3.71 -0.94 -3.09
C ILE A 223 -3.44 -1.86 -4.29
N LEU A 224 -3.32 -3.14 -3.97
CA LEU A 224 -3.02 -4.22 -4.87
C LEU A 224 -4.22 -4.38 -5.80
N PRO A 225 -4.01 -4.84 -7.03
CA PRO A 225 -5.08 -5.02 -8.02
C PRO A 225 -5.94 -6.24 -7.70
N PHE A 226 -5.99 -6.69 -6.44
CA PHE A 226 -6.79 -7.84 -6.04
C PHE A 226 -7.69 -7.59 -4.85
N THR A 227 -8.92 -8.07 -4.99
CA THR A 227 -9.93 -8.12 -3.94
C THR A 227 -10.01 -9.52 -3.38
N VAL A 228 -10.20 -9.63 -2.08
CA VAL A 228 -10.58 -10.88 -1.42
C VAL A 228 -12.10 -10.97 -1.44
N TYR A 229 -12.64 -12.11 -1.85
CA TYR A 229 -14.07 -12.32 -1.99
C TYR A 229 -14.61 -13.13 -0.82
N ARG A 230 -14.02 -14.29 -0.54
CA ARG A 230 -14.50 -15.21 0.50
C ARG A 230 -13.38 -16.08 1.05
N ILE A 231 -13.45 -16.45 2.31
CA ILE A 231 -12.58 -17.45 2.93
C ILE A 231 -13.46 -18.50 3.59
N LEU A 232 -13.05 -19.75 3.47
CA LEU A 232 -13.65 -20.88 4.14
C LEU A 232 -12.59 -21.66 4.89
N VAL A 233 -12.99 -22.24 6.02
CA VAL A 233 -12.20 -23.22 6.75
C VAL A 233 -13.05 -24.47 6.87
N LYS A 234 -12.50 -25.59 6.42
CA LYS A 234 -13.13 -26.90 6.55
C LYS A 234 -12.18 -27.88 7.20
N ASP A 235 -12.72 -28.92 7.81
CA ASP A 235 -11.91 -30.03 8.30
C ASP A 235 -11.45 -30.95 7.14
N LYS A 236 -10.65 -31.96 7.49
CA LYS A 236 -10.18 -32.99 6.53
C LYS A 236 -11.29 -33.87 5.96
N TYR A 237 -12.45 -33.94 6.61
CA TYR A 237 -13.61 -34.70 6.13
C TYR A 237 -14.52 -33.85 5.23
N GLY A 238 -14.22 -32.55 5.05
CA GLY A 238 -14.97 -31.63 4.23
C GLY A 238 -16.13 -30.94 4.93
N TYR A 239 -16.25 -31.05 6.26
CA TYR A 239 -17.20 -30.28 7.06
C TYR A 239 -16.73 -28.85 7.19
N LEU A 240 -17.62 -27.92 6.92
CA LEU A 240 -17.34 -26.50 7.01
C LEU A 240 -17.37 -26.03 8.45
N LEU A 241 -16.23 -25.54 8.95
CA LEU A 241 -16.03 -25.07 10.31
C LEU A 241 -16.26 -23.57 10.42
N PHE A 242 -15.77 -22.80 9.44
CA PHE A 242 -15.88 -21.35 9.41
C PHE A 242 -16.02 -20.84 7.98
N ASP A 243 -16.74 -19.74 7.81
CA ASP A 243 -16.96 -19.06 6.54
C ASP A 243 -17.03 -17.56 6.78
N HIS A 244 -16.38 -16.81 5.89
CA HIS A 244 -16.48 -15.38 5.86
C HIS A 244 -16.52 -14.88 4.42
N ASP A 245 -17.65 -14.28 4.04
CA ASP A 245 -17.86 -13.67 2.73
C ASP A 245 -17.73 -12.15 2.83
N TRP A 246 -16.72 -11.60 2.17
CA TRP A 246 -16.56 -10.15 2.00
C TRP A 246 -17.43 -9.63 0.86
N SER A 247 -17.72 -10.48 -0.12
CA SER A 247 -18.65 -10.17 -1.21
C SER A 247 -20.09 -10.40 -0.80
N ASP A 248 -21.03 -9.59 -1.28
CA ASP A 248 -22.46 -9.99 -1.25
C ASP A 248 -22.66 -10.99 -2.40
N SER A 249 -21.91 -12.11 -2.41
CA SER A 249 -22.08 -13.12 -3.44
C SER A 249 -23.34 -13.92 -3.11
N ASP A 250 -24.25 -14.06 -4.07
CA ASP A 250 -25.41 -14.95 -3.91
C ASP A 250 -25.01 -16.45 -3.93
N ILE A 251 -23.71 -16.75 -3.90
CA ILE A 251 -23.19 -18.11 -3.86
C ILE A 251 -23.44 -18.66 -2.47
N SER A 252 -24.42 -19.55 -2.37
CA SER A 252 -24.69 -20.26 -1.12
C SER A 252 -23.42 -20.96 -0.63
N GLU A 253 -23.19 -20.89 0.67
CA GLU A 253 -22.11 -21.58 1.38
C GLU A 253 -22.02 -23.07 1.02
N VAL A 254 -23.17 -23.75 0.97
CA VAL A 254 -23.26 -25.18 0.61
C VAL A 254 -22.72 -25.47 -0.79
N MET A 255 -23.10 -24.66 -1.79
CA MET A 255 -22.57 -24.81 -3.16
C MET A 255 -21.06 -24.61 -3.20
N PHE A 256 -20.55 -23.64 -2.44
CA PHE A 256 -19.13 -23.33 -2.46
C PHE A 256 -18.30 -24.45 -1.82
N THR A 257 -18.67 -24.91 -0.63
CA THR A 257 -18.01 -26.05 0.03
C THR A 257 -18.11 -27.32 -0.80
N GLY A 258 -19.26 -27.59 -1.43
CA GLY A 258 -19.44 -28.70 -2.35
C GLY A 258 -18.47 -28.65 -3.53
N PHE A 259 -18.26 -27.46 -4.11
CA PHE A 259 -17.26 -27.25 -5.16
C PHE A 259 -15.83 -27.53 -4.68
N ILE A 260 -15.42 -27.00 -3.51
CA ILE A 260 -14.08 -27.27 -2.96
C ILE A 260 -13.86 -28.77 -2.74
N ASN A 261 -14.84 -29.44 -2.14
CA ASN A 261 -14.76 -30.89 -1.85
C ASN A 261 -14.65 -31.70 -3.15
N ALA A 262 -15.47 -31.39 -4.15
CA ALA A 262 -15.42 -32.07 -5.44
C ALA A 262 -14.06 -31.87 -6.14
N VAL A 263 -13.53 -30.65 -6.09
CA VAL A 263 -12.26 -30.29 -6.72
C VAL A 263 -11.08 -31.00 -6.05
N GLN A 264 -11.05 -31.06 -4.71
CA GLN A 264 -10.02 -31.80 -3.99
C GLN A 264 -10.10 -33.30 -4.22
N PHE A 265 -11.31 -33.87 -4.18
CA PHE A 265 -11.52 -35.30 -4.47
C PHE A 265 -11.05 -35.65 -5.88
N MET A 266 -11.38 -34.83 -6.89
CA MET A 266 -10.87 -35.01 -8.25
C MET A 266 -9.35 -34.90 -8.32
N SER A 267 -8.72 -34.01 -7.55
CA SER A 267 -7.27 -33.90 -7.52
C SER A 267 -6.58 -35.14 -6.96
N GLU A 268 -7.08 -35.65 -5.84
CA GLU A 268 -6.51 -36.81 -5.17
C GLU A 268 -6.72 -38.07 -6.03
N GLU A 269 -7.95 -38.32 -6.46
CA GLU A 269 -8.34 -39.56 -7.11
C GLU A 269 -7.90 -39.63 -8.59
N VAL A 270 -8.09 -38.54 -9.34
CA VAL A 270 -7.87 -38.55 -10.81
C VAL A 270 -6.44 -38.20 -11.15
N MET A 271 -5.85 -37.26 -10.41
CA MET A 271 -4.55 -36.71 -10.79
C MET A 271 -3.38 -37.40 -10.08
N ASN A 272 -3.55 -38.02 -8.91
CA ASN A 272 -2.44 -38.58 -8.09
C ASN A 272 -1.27 -37.57 -7.88
N ILE A 273 -1.53 -36.30 -8.16
CA ILE A 273 -0.58 -35.19 -8.09
C ILE A 273 -1.01 -34.47 -6.81
N GLY A 274 -0.24 -34.66 -5.75
CA GLY A 274 -0.59 -34.20 -4.39
C GLY A 274 -1.11 -32.77 -4.38
N GLY A 275 -2.31 -32.59 -3.81
CA GLY A 275 -2.95 -31.33 -3.43
C GLY A 275 -3.07 -30.23 -4.49
N LEU A 276 -4.29 -29.80 -4.82
CA LEU A 276 -4.47 -28.53 -5.54
C LEU A 276 -4.11 -27.35 -4.65
N VAL A 277 -3.11 -26.57 -5.06
CA VAL A 277 -2.72 -25.33 -4.36
C VAL A 277 -3.50 -24.13 -4.91
N ASP A 278 -3.68 -24.04 -6.23
CA ASP A 278 -4.40 -22.94 -6.86
C ASP A 278 -5.26 -23.39 -8.02
N ILE A 279 -6.45 -22.80 -8.12
CA ILE A 279 -7.36 -22.97 -9.25
C ILE A 279 -7.61 -21.59 -9.86
N ASN A 280 -7.11 -21.39 -11.08
CA ASN A 280 -7.38 -20.20 -11.87
C ASN A 280 -8.80 -20.27 -12.44
N LEU A 281 -9.66 -19.35 -12.02
CA LEU A 281 -11.01 -19.18 -12.56
C LEU A 281 -11.01 -18.02 -13.58
N LYS A 282 -12.04 -17.94 -14.42
CA LYS A 282 -12.14 -16.87 -15.43
C LYS A 282 -12.17 -15.45 -14.84
N GLN A 283 -12.73 -15.30 -13.63
CA GLN A 283 -12.89 -14.01 -12.95
C GLN A 283 -12.38 -14.03 -11.51
N GLY A 284 -11.42 -14.92 -11.21
CA GLY A 284 -10.84 -15.00 -9.88
C GLY A 284 -9.87 -16.15 -9.75
N MET A 285 -9.45 -16.40 -8.53
CA MET A 285 -8.57 -17.47 -8.15
C MET A 285 -9.03 -18.04 -6.83
N LEU A 286 -9.01 -19.35 -6.73
CA LEU A 286 -9.17 -20.05 -5.48
C LEU A 286 -7.79 -20.54 -5.05
N ILE A 287 -7.33 -20.06 -3.91
CA ILE A 287 -6.10 -20.50 -3.25
C ILE A 287 -6.50 -21.46 -2.16
N LEU A 288 -6.00 -22.69 -2.21
CA LEU A 288 -6.23 -23.71 -1.19
C LEU A 288 -4.95 -23.90 -0.39
N HIS A 289 -5.09 -23.94 0.92
CA HIS A 289 -4.00 -24.29 1.82
C HIS A 289 -4.45 -25.42 2.74
N GLU A 290 -3.76 -26.55 2.66
CA GLU A 290 -3.97 -27.67 3.56
C GLU A 290 -3.00 -27.58 4.73
N SER A 291 -3.55 -27.52 5.95
CA SER A 291 -2.78 -27.58 7.20
C SER A 291 -2.91 -28.98 7.84
N LYS A 292 -2.52 -29.13 9.11
CA LYS A 292 -2.47 -30.43 9.80
C LYS A 292 -3.85 -31.07 9.97
N THR A 293 -4.87 -30.27 10.21
CA THR A 293 -6.23 -30.70 10.59
C THR A 293 -7.33 -30.02 9.79
N ILE A 294 -7.03 -28.88 9.17
CA ILE A 294 -7.98 -28.10 8.37
C ILE A 294 -7.47 -27.88 6.94
N THR A 295 -8.41 -27.56 6.05
CA THR A 295 -8.13 -26.93 4.77
C THR A 295 -8.76 -25.54 4.78
N VAL A 296 -7.99 -24.53 4.39
CA VAL A 296 -8.48 -23.17 4.20
C VAL A 296 -8.53 -22.84 2.72
N GLY A 297 -9.70 -22.41 2.25
CA GLY A 297 -9.91 -21.97 0.87
C GLY A 297 -10.17 -20.48 0.81
N LEU A 298 -9.38 -19.76 0.02
CA LEU A 298 -9.48 -18.31 -0.16
C LEU A 298 -9.81 -17.98 -1.61
N VAL A 299 -10.92 -17.28 -1.82
CA VAL A 299 -11.33 -16.77 -3.13
C VAL A 299 -10.87 -15.33 -3.27
N THR A 300 -10.07 -15.07 -4.28
CA THR A 300 -9.56 -13.74 -4.57
C THR A 300 -9.68 -13.44 -6.06
N SER A 301 -9.48 -12.20 -6.46
CA SER A 301 -9.45 -11.86 -7.89
C SER A 301 -8.14 -12.27 -8.60
N LYS A 302 -7.03 -12.43 -7.84
CA LYS A 302 -5.70 -12.81 -8.36
C LYS A 302 -4.85 -13.50 -7.30
N SER A 303 -3.92 -14.36 -7.73
CA SER A 303 -2.84 -14.85 -6.86
C SER A 303 -1.98 -13.69 -6.39
N SER A 304 -1.56 -13.76 -5.13
CA SER A 304 -0.46 -12.98 -4.62
C SER A 304 0.34 -13.84 -3.67
N LYS A 305 1.66 -13.66 -3.65
CA LYS A 305 2.49 -14.32 -2.65
C LYS A 305 2.12 -13.86 -1.24
N LEU A 306 1.82 -12.57 -1.07
CA LEU A 306 1.39 -12.01 0.20
C LEU A 306 0.10 -12.67 0.69
N LEU A 307 -0.88 -12.88 -0.18
CA LEU A 307 -2.12 -13.57 0.18
C LEU A 307 -1.89 -15.01 0.63
N ARG A 308 -0.97 -15.73 -0.01
CA ARG A 308 -0.61 -17.09 0.40
C ARG A 308 0.05 -17.10 1.76
N ASP A 309 1.04 -16.24 1.97
CA ASP A 309 1.73 -16.13 3.25
C ASP A 309 0.74 -15.75 4.36
N THR A 310 -0.19 -14.82 4.08
CA THR A 310 -1.31 -14.49 5.00
C THR A 310 -2.20 -15.70 5.26
N LEU A 311 -2.58 -16.47 4.22
CA LEU A 311 -3.44 -17.64 4.36
C LEU A 311 -2.79 -18.73 5.22
N VAL A 312 -1.48 -18.96 5.05
CA VAL A 312 -0.69 -19.89 5.87
C VAL A 312 -0.70 -19.44 7.33
N ASN A 313 -0.32 -18.19 7.61
CA ASN A 313 -0.29 -17.66 8.98
C ASN A 313 -1.68 -17.68 9.64
N PHE A 314 -2.73 -17.35 8.88
CA PHE A 314 -4.11 -17.46 9.34
C PHE A 314 -4.46 -18.91 9.70
N SER A 315 -4.07 -19.88 8.87
CA SER A 315 -4.36 -21.30 9.09
C SER A 315 -3.65 -21.83 10.33
N GLU A 316 -2.39 -21.45 10.54
CA GLU A 316 -1.62 -21.81 11.74
C GLU A 316 -2.25 -21.23 13.02
N ASP A 317 -2.59 -19.94 13.01
CA ASP A 317 -3.25 -19.28 14.14
C ASP A 317 -4.65 -19.86 14.41
N PHE A 318 -5.39 -20.24 13.36
CA PHE A 318 -6.69 -20.88 13.49
C PHE A 318 -6.56 -22.25 14.16
N GLU A 319 -5.61 -23.09 13.71
CA GLU A 319 -5.37 -24.39 14.34
C GLU A 319 -4.93 -24.25 15.80
N GLN A 320 -4.12 -23.24 16.11
CA GLN A 320 -3.69 -22.98 17.47
C GLN A 320 -4.85 -22.51 18.36
N GLN A 321 -5.68 -21.58 17.88
CA GLN A 321 -6.79 -21.02 18.64
C GLN A 321 -7.89 -22.07 18.90
N PHE A 322 -8.17 -22.94 17.92
CA PHE A 322 -9.23 -23.93 17.99
C PHE A 322 -8.72 -25.37 18.18
N GLU A 323 -7.49 -25.55 18.68
CA GLU A 323 -6.84 -26.86 18.81
C GLU A 323 -7.71 -27.88 19.56
N ARG A 324 -8.39 -27.44 20.63
CA ARG A 324 -9.26 -28.29 21.44
C ARG A 324 -10.48 -28.77 20.65
N GLN A 325 -11.17 -27.84 19.98
CA GLN A 325 -12.36 -28.11 19.17
C GLN A 325 -12.03 -29.05 18.01
N LEU A 326 -10.89 -28.81 17.35
CA LEU A 326 -10.39 -29.63 16.25
C LEU A 326 -10.03 -31.05 16.72
N LYS A 327 -9.36 -31.20 17.86
CA LYS A 327 -9.06 -32.52 18.46
C LYS A 327 -10.32 -33.30 18.85
N GLN A 328 -11.33 -32.59 19.34
CA GLN A 328 -12.62 -33.16 19.72
C GLN A 328 -13.55 -33.40 18.52
N LYS A 329 -13.14 -33.00 17.30
CA LYS A 329 -13.94 -33.08 16.07
C LYS A 329 -15.31 -32.40 16.21
N ILE A 330 -15.33 -31.24 16.86
CA ILE A 330 -16.53 -30.42 16.98
C ILE A 330 -16.79 -29.76 15.63
N ASN A 331 -17.93 -30.08 15.03
CA ASN A 331 -18.32 -29.57 13.70
C ASN A 331 -19.33 -28.41 13.79
N ASP A 332 -19.69 -27.97 15.00
CA ASP A 332 -20.60 -26.85 15.18
C ASP A 332 -19.90 -25.53 14.85
N LYS A 333 -20.47 -24.76 13.92
CA LYS A 333 -19.85 -23.52 13.42
C LYS A 333 -19.77 -22.42 14.47
N SER A 334 -20.74 -22.37 15.40
CA SER A 334 -20.76 -21.33 16.43
C SER A 334 -19.54 -21.39 17.35
N GLU A 335 -18.97 -22.58 17.54
CA GLU A 335 -17.75 -22.77 18.33
C GLU A 335 -16.50 -22.16 17.67
N TYR A 336 -16.60 -21.79 16.39
CA TYR A 336 -15.56 -21.13 15.59
C TYR A 336 -15.87 -19.66 15.30
N ASP A 337 -16.97 -19.10 15.81
CA ASP A 337 -17.30 -17.67 15.64
C ASP A 337 -16.14 -16.73 16.07
N PRO A 338 -15.33 -17.00 17.11
CA PRO A 338 -14.19 -16.16 17.45
C PRO A 338 -13.13 -16.02 16.33
N ALA A 339 -13.19 -16.84 15.27
CA ALA A 339 -12.28 -16.76 14.12
C ALA A 339 -12.42 -15.44 13.33
N TYR A 340 -13.52 -14.69 13.50
CA TYR A 340 -13.62 -13.32 12.96
C TYR A 340 -12.48 -12.41 13.47
N LEU A 341 -11.94 -12.65 14.67
CA LEU A 341 -10.79 -11.91 15.20
C LEU A 341 -9.51 -12.22 14.39
N LEU A 342 -9.34 -13.46 13.94
CA LEU A 342 -8.24 -13.85 13.06
C LEU A 342 -8.39 -13.24 11.67
N ILE A 343 -9.63 -13.11 11.18
CA ILE A 343 -9.91 -12.40 9.92
C ILE A 343 -9.46 -10.95 10.01
N ASP A 344 -9.79 -10.25 11.09
CA ASP A 344 -9.37 -8.86 11.25
C ASP A 344 -7.84 -8.75 11.41
N LYS A 345 -7.24 -9.63 12.21
CA LYS A 345 -5.79 -9.70 12.42
C LYS A 345 -5.02 -9.87 11.10
N HIS A 346 -5.45 -10.81 10.25
CA HIS A 346 -4.69 -11.21 9.05
C HIS A 346 -5.13 -10.50 7.78
N PHE A 347 -6.40 -10.13 7.66
CA PHE A 347 -7.00 -9.62 6.42
C PHE A 347 -7.47 -8.16 6.45
N SER A 348 -7.36 -7.45 7.58
CA SER A 348 -7.72 -6.00 7.69
C SER A 348 -6.96 -5.06 6.74
N ASN A 349 -5.87 -5.54 6.13
CA ASN A 349 -5.06 -4.77 5.19
C ASN A 349 -5.49 -4.96 3.72
N PHE A 350 -6.38 -5.90 3.41
CA PHE A 350 -6.84 -6.11 2.04
C PHE A 350 -8.14 -5.34 1.76
N PRO A 351 -8.34 -4.84 0.54
CA PRO A 351 -9.60 -4.21 0.17
C PRO A 351 -10.72 -5.27 0.13
N PHE A 352 -11.67 -5.16 1.05
CA PHE A 352 -12.80 -6.10 1.20
C PHE A 352 -13.98 -5.79 0.26
N ARG A 353 -14.10 -4.57 -0.28
CA ARG A 353 -15.06 -4.22 -1.34
C ARG A 353 -14.57 -3.04 -2.17
N LEU A 354 -14.75 -3.10 -3.50
CA LEU A 354 -14.86 -1.89 -4.32
C LEU A 354 -16.23 -1.28 -4.04
N ILE A 355 -16.35 -0.40 -3.04
CA ILE A 355 -17.55 0.43 -2.86
C ILE A 355 -17.67 1.31 -4.10
N LYS A 356 -18.54 0.92 -5.05
CA LYS A 356 -18.61 1.55 -6.39
C LYS A 356 -19.22 2.95 -6.35
N SER A 357 -19.96 3.34 -5.31
CA SER A 357 -20.52 4.69 -5.19
C SER A 357 -20.79 5.10 -3.75
N LYS A 358 -20.90 6.42 -3.48
CA LYS A 358 -21.37 6.97 -2.19
C LYS A 358 -22.81 6.56 -1.82
N LYS A 359 -23.60 6.13 -2.81
CA LYS A 359 -24.98 5.65 -2.64
C LYS A 359 -25.05 4.15 -2.40
N HIS A 360 -23.96 3.41 -2.62
CA HIS A 360 -23.88 2.09 -2.02
C HIS A 360 -23.92 2.34 -0.52
N PRO A 361 -24.95 1.86 0.20
CA PRO A 361 -24.93 1.94 1.64
C PRO A 361 -23.56 1.40 2.09
N LEU A 362 -22.91 2.13 3.00
CA LEU A 362 -21.90 1.53 3.85
C LEU A 362 -22.64 0.42 4.58
N LEU A 363 -22.74 -0.75 3.95
CA LEU A 363 -23.31 -1.93 4.55
C LEU A 363 -22.18 -2.42 5.47
N LEU A 364 -22.20 -2.34 6.80
CA LEU A 364 -23.33 -2.49 7.71
C LEU A 364 -24.30 -3.48 7.09
N SER A 365 -23.75 -4.68 6.96
CA SER A 365 -24.38 -5.88 6.46
C SER A 365 -25.90 -5.85 6.72
N ARG A 366 -26.70 -6.15 5.68
CA ARG A 366 -28.17 -6.18 5.78
C ARG A 366 -28.69 -7.10 6.90
N LYS A 367 -27.83 -7.99 7.42
CA LYS A 367 -27.93 -8.55 8.77
C LYS A 367 -26.72 -8.07 9.54
N PRO A 368 -26.85 -7.31 10.64
CA PRO A 368 -25.71 -7.02 11.50
C PRO A 368 -24.96 -8.33 11.77
N PRO A 369 -23.60 -8.36 11.70
CA PRO A 369 -22.90 -9.56 12.16
C PRO A 369 -23.46 -9.85 13.55
N LYS A 370 -23.90 -11.10 13.78
CA LYS A 370 -24.31 -11.47 15.13
C LYS A 370 -23.11 -11.16 16.01
N ILE A 371 -23.31 -10.24 16.94
CA ILE A 371 -22.28 -9.89 17.91
C ILE A 371 -21.91 -11.21 18.61
N PRO A 372 -20.61 -11.54 18.74
CA PRO A 372 -20.20 -12.75 19.43
C PRO A 372 -20.93 -12.84 20.76
N PHE A 373 -21.48 -14.02 21.08
CA PHE A 373 -22.32 -14.20 22.27
C PHE A 373 -21.62 -13.76 23.56
N GLU A 374 -20.30 -13.95 23.65
CA GLU A 374 -19.46 -13.47 24.76
C GLU A 374 -19.52 -11.94 24.92
N LEU A 375 -19.46 -11.22 23.81
CA LEU A 375 -19.50 -9.76 23.78
C LEU A 375 -20.92 -9.24 24.05
N GLU A 376 -21.92 -9.96 23.54
CA GLU A 376 -23.33 -9.71 23.82
C GLU A 376 -23.63 -9.84 25.32
N ASN A 377 -23.08 -10.86 25.99
CA ASN A 377 -23.21 -11.08 27.43
C ASN A 377 -22.50 -10.01 28.25
N LYS A 378 -21.25 -9.66 27.89
CA LYS A 378 -20.52 -8.56 28.56
C LYS A 378 -21.29 -7.23 28.46
N LEU A 379 -21.85 -6.92 27.29
CA LEU A 379 -22.67 -5.71 27.11
C LEU A 379 -23.96 -5.75 27.95
N LYS A 380 -24.59 -6.93 28.12
CA LYS A 380 -25.77 -7.09 29.00
C LYS A 380 -25.41 -6.93 30.48
N GLU A 381 -24.23 -7.37 30.91
CA GLU A 381 -23.76 -7.16 32.28
C GLU A 381 -23.47 -5.69 32.58
N ILE A 382 -23.05 -4.94 31.56
CA ILE A 382 -22.72 -3.52 31.66
C ILE A 382 -23.96 -2.62 31.58
N ILE A 383 -24.88 -2.93 30.66
CA ILE A 383 -26.02 -2.08 30.32
C ILE A 383 -27.31 -2.76 30.79
N SER A 384 -27.79 -2.36 31.97
CA SER A 384 -29.00 -2.92 32.56
C SER A 384 -30.30 -2.49 31.85
N ASP A 385 -30.29 -1.33 31.18
CA ASP A 385 -31.45 -0.84 30.43
C ASP A 385 -31.51 -1.50 29.03
N GLU A 386 -32.58 -2.26 28.80
CA GLU A 386 -32.80 -2.99 27.55
C GLU A 386 -32.91 -2.08 26.32
N LYS A 387 -33.43 -0.84 26.46
CA LYS A 387 -33.51 0.10 25.32
C LYS A 387 -32.14 0.66 24.96
N GLU A 388 -31.35 1.03 25.95
CA GLU A 388 -30.00 1.54 25.77
C GLU A 388 -29.07 0.46 25.21
N TYR A 389 -29.17 -0.76 25.74
CA TYR A 389 -28.48 -1.94 25.26
C TYR A 389 -28.75 -2.20 23.78
N ASN A 390 -30.02 -2.20 23.37
CA ASN A 390 -30.41 -2.40 21.98
C ASN A 390 -29.90 -1.27 21.07
N SER A 391 -29.83 -0.02 21.57
CA SER A 391 -29.26 1.11 20.82
C SER A 391 -27.75 0.96 20.63
N ILE A 392 -27.02 0.60 21.69
CA ILE A 392 -25.57 0.42 21.66
C ILE A 392 -25.19 -0.78 20.79
N ILE A 393 -25.91 -1.90 20.88
CA ILE A 393 -25.72 -3.03 19.95
C ILE A 393 -25.98 -2.61 18.52
N ALA A 394 -27.04 -1.84 18.26
CA ALA A 394 -27.30 -1.34 16.92
C ALA A 394 -26.16 -0.45 16.41
N ASP A 395 -25.52 0.35 17.27
CA ASP A 395 -24.43 1.24 16.88
C ASP A 395 -23.07 0.54 16.77
N ILE A 396 -22.79 -0.45 17.62
CA ILE A 396 -21.63 -1.35 17.50
C ILE A 396 -21.74 -2.17 16.22
N ALA A 397 -22.94 -2.70 15.92
CA ALA A 397 -23.18 -3.42 14.68
C ALA A 397 -23.12 -2.52 13.43
N LYS A 398 -23.31 -1.19 13.61
CA LYS A 398 -23.10 -0.15 12.60
C LYS A 398 -21.66 0.35 12.53
N SER A 399 -20.74 -0.19 13.33
CA SER A 399 -19.36 0.28 13.40
C SER A 399 -18.43 -0.65 12.61
N PRO A 400 -17.31 -0.14 12.04
CA PRO A 400 -16.22 -0.96 11.52
C PRO A 400 -15.81 -2.05 12.53
N ALA A 401 -15.44 -3.24 12.02
CA ALA A 401 -14.92 -4.33 12.86
C ALA A 401 -13.74 -3.83 13.73
N GLY A 402 -13.69 -4.28 15.00
CA GLY A 402 -12.68 -3.89 15.99
C GLY A 402 -13.14 -2.86 17.04
N ILE A 403 -14.13 -2.01 16.72
CA ILE A 403 -14.60 -0.96 17.64
C ILE A 403 -15.27 -1.52 18.90
N SER A 404 -15.82 -2.74 18.84
CA SER A 404 -16.43 -3.40 19.99
C SER A 404 -15.44 -3.68 21.12
N GLU A 405 -14.19 -4.02 20.78
CA GLU A 405 -13.17 -4.36 21.77
C GLU A 405 -12.57 -3.07 22.36
N ASP A 406 -12.30 -2.07 21.52
CA ASP A 406 -11.90 -0.73 21.96
C ASP A 406 -12.95 -0.09 22.88
N PHE A 407 -14.24 -0.27 22.58
CA PHE A 407 -15.34 0.20 23.42
C PHE A 407 -15.35 -0.47 24.80
N ILE A 408 -15.15 -1.79 24.85
CA ILE A 408 -15.11 -2.54 26.11
C ILE A 408 -13.90 -2.16 26.94
N ASN A 409 -12.72 -2.04 26.31
CA ASN A 409 -11.50 -1.63 27.00
C ASN A 409 -11.66 -0.22 27.58
N LEU A 410 -12.19 0.72 26.80
CA LEU A 410 -12.48 2.08 27.27
C LEU A 410 -13.49 2.08 28.43
N TYR A 411 -14.54 1.24 28.35
CA TYR A 411 -15.51 1.11 29.44
C TYR A 411 -14.87 0.56 30.73
N GLU A 412 -14.05 -0.49 30.63
CA GLU A 412 -13.34 -1.04 31.79
C GLU A 412 -12.36 -0.03 32.40
N ASP A 413 -11.66 0.73 31.57
CA ASP A 413 -10.74 1.78 32.03
C ASP A 413 -11.49 2.89 32.78
N LEU A 414 -12.63 3.37 32.23
CA LEU A 414 -13.48 4.35 32.88
C LEU A 414 -14.11 3.82 34.19
N LYS A 415 -14.44 2.53 34.24
CA LYS A 415 -14.97 1.89 35.46
C LYS A 415 -13.91 1.84 36.56
N LYS A 416 -12.67 1.45 36.23
CA LYS A 416 -11.54 1.47 37.17
C LYS A 416 -11.23 2.89 37.66
N GLU A 417 -11.32 3.88 36.77
CA GLU A 417 -11.15 5.28 37.14
C GLU A 417 -12.24 5.74 38.12
N LYS A 418 -13.50 5.35 37.90
CA LYS A 418 -14.62 5.63 38.81
C LYS A 418 -14.44 5.01 40.19
N ASP A 419 -13.94 3.77 40.26
CA ASP A 419 -13.67 3.08 41.54
C ASP A 419 -12.53 3.73 42.35
N HIS A 420 -11.73 4.61 41.72
CA HIS A 420 -10.66 5.37 42.37
C HIS A 420 -11.02 6.82 42.72
N LEU A 421 -12.22 7.29 42.35
CA LEU A 421 -12.67 8.64 42.71
C LEU A 421 -13.19 8.68 44.15
N PRO A 422 -12.91 9.74 44.93
CA PRO A 422 -13.44 9.91 46.28
C PRO A 422 -14.98 10.02 46.26
N ASP A 423 -15.66 9.48 47.27
CA ASP A 423 -17.14 9.36 47.35
C ASP A 423 -17.92 10.65 47.05
N ASN A 424 -17.32 11.80 47.30
CA ASN A 424 -17.93 13.10 47.05
C ASN A 424 -18.04 13.43 45.55
N GLU A 425 -17.09 12.98 44.72
CA GLU A 425 -17.09 13.21 43.27
C GLU A 425 -17.99 12.19 42.54
N VAL A 426 -18.12 10.98 43.08
CA VAL A 426 -19.03 9.95 42.54
C VAL A 426 -20.50 10.39 42.61
N ASN A 427 -20.88 11.11 43.67
CA ASN A 427 -22.23 11.64 43.84
C ASN A 427 -22.55 12.82 42.91
N GLU A 428 -21.54 13.62 42.51
CA GLU A 428 -21.72 14.65 41.48
C GLU A 428 -21.85 14.05 40.08
N PHE A 429 -21.15 12.94 39.81
CA PHE A 429 -21.18 12.26 38.52
C PHE A 429 -22.49 11.51 38.26
N ASN A 430 -23.09 10.90 39.29
CA ASN A 430 -24.36 10.18 39.15
C ASN A 430 -25.59 11.11 39.10
N ASN A 431 -25.44 12.38 39.49
CA ASN A 431 -26.51 13.40 39.46
C ASN A 431 -26.51 14.26 38.19
N LYS A 432 -25.56 14.02 37.28
CA LYS A 432 -25.53 14.57 35.92
C LYS A 432 -25.87 13.47 34.93
#